data_AF-A0A9D9W018-F1
#
_entry.id   AF-A0A9D9W018-F1
#
_cell.length_a   1.000
_cell.length_b   1.000
_cell.length_c   1.000
_cell.angle_alpha   90.00
_cell.angle_beta   90.00
_cell.angle_gamma   90.00
#
_symmetry.space_group_name_H-M   'P 1'
#
loop_
_entity.id
_entity.type
_entity.pdbx_description
1 polymer ?
#
loop_
_entity_poly.entity_id
_entity_poly.type
_entity_poly.pdbx_seq_one_letter_code
_entity_poly.pdbx_strand_id
1 'polypeptide(L)' 'MPVALQGAVIVKKDGLRISYKQKCEKCGNVSSSTTTMTASSSSSSKSTSSFRCSKCGNQQKIEIQGGLG' A
#
# COMPACT_ATOMS: atom_id res chain seq x y z
N MET A 1 13.84 -1.50 4.16
CA MET A 1 12.98 -0.44 3.55
C MET A 1 11.57 -0.99 3.37
N PRO A 2 10.50 -0.20 3.59
CA PRO A 2 9.13 -0.65 3.39
C PRO A 2 8.84 -0.88 1.90
N VAL A 3 8.10 -1.94 1.62
CA VAL A 3 7.80 -2.44 0.27
C VAL A 3 6.30 -2.70 0.15
N ALA A 4 5.68 -2.21 -0.92
CA ALA A 4 4.33 -2.63 -1.27
C ALA A 4 4.40 -3.98 -1.99
N LEU A 5 3.86 -5.01 -1.36
CA LEU A 5 3.78 -6.36 -1.91
C LEU A 5 2.57 -6.49 -2.84
N GLN A 6 1.44 -5.88 -2.47
CA GLN A 6 0.19 -6.01 -3.22
C GLN A 6 -0.71 -4.78 -3.06
N GLY A 7 -1.48 -4.46 -4.11
CA GLY A 7 -2.62 -3.54 -4.02
C GLY A 7 -2.27 -2.06 -3.76
N ALA A 8 -0.98 -1.71 -3.76
CA ALA A 8 -0.50 -0.35 -3.52
C ALA A 8 0.74 -0.02 -4.35
N VAL A 9 0.92 1.27 -4.61
CA VAL A 9 2.12 1.86 -5.22
C VAL A 9 2.64 2.91 -4.27
N ILE A 10 3.82 2.70 -3.69
CA ILE A 10 4.48 3.69 -2.82
C ILE A 10 4.96 4.85 -3.70
N VAL A 11 4.50 6.06 -3.40
CA VAL A 11 4.84 7.29 -4.14
C VAL A 11 5.83 8.17 -3.40
N LYS A 12 5.88 8.07 -2.06
CA LYS A 12 6.84 8.80 -1.23
C LYS A 12 7.19 7.98 0.01
N LYS A 13 8.44 8.09 0.46
CA LYS A 13 8.94 7.48 1.69
C LYS A 13 9.80 8.49 2.44
N ASP A 14 9.51 8.65 3.73
CA ASP A 14 10.21 9.51 4.67
C ASP A 14 10.43 8.71 5.97
N GLY A 15 11.58 8.03 6.08
CA GLY A 15 11.83 7.06 7.14
C GLY A 15 10.80 5.93 7.15
N LEU A 16 10.02 5.83 8.23
CA LEU A 16 8.90 4.89 8.37
C LEU A 16 7.57 5.41 7.82
N ARG A 17 7.44 6.73 7.58
CA ARG A 17 6.23 7.30 6.99
C ARG A 17 6.28 7.08 5.47
N ILE A 18 5.27 6.42 4.95
CA ILE A 18 5.13 6.20 3.51
C ILE A 18 3.80 6.79 3.04
N SER A 19 3.82 7.33 1.83
CA SER A 19 2.61 7.70 1.10
C SER A 19 2.48 6.75 -0.07
N TYR A 20 1.33 6.12 -0.21
CA TYR A 20 1.02 5.17 -1.27
C TYR A 20 -0.33 5.48 -1.92
N LYS A 21 -0.48 5.06 -3.17
CA LYS A 21 -1.75 5.07 -3.89
C LYS A 21 -2.26 3.64 -4.01
N GLN A 22 -3.54 3.44 -3.76
CA GLN A 22 -4.16 2.11 -3.89
C GLN A 22 -4.22 1.74 -5.38
N LYS A 23 -3.72 0.57 -5.75
CA LYS A 23 -3.76 0.07 -7.13
C LYS A 23 -4.64 -1.15 -7.20
N CYS A 24 -5.60 -1.13 -8.10
CA CYS A 24 -6.42 -2.30 -8.37
C CYS A 24 -5.68 -3.24 -9.31
N GLU A 25 -5.37 -4.45 -8.86
CA GLU A 25 -4.69 -5.45 -9.69
C GLU A 25 -5.59 -6.04 -10.77
N LYS A 26 -6.91 -6.06 -10.55
CA LYS A 26 -7.88 -6.57 -11.52
C LYS A 26 -8.03 -5.68 -12.76
N CYS A 27 -8.13 -4.36 -12.57
CA CYS A 27 -8.39 -3.41 -13.67
C CYS A 27 -7.25 -2.42 -13.93
N GLY A 28 -6.15 -2.52 -13.17
CA GLY A 28 -5.01 -1.62 -13.27
C GLY A 28 -5.22 -0.21 -12.70
N ASN A 29 -6.45 0.15 -12.29
CA ASN A 29 -6.74 1.51 -11.82
C ASN A 29 -5.95 1.87 -10.56
N VAL A 30 -5.14 2.93 -10.64
CA VAL A 30 -4.49 3.55 -9.50
C VAL A 30 -5.38 4.67 -8.96
N SER A 31 -5.66 4.67 -7.67
CA SER A 31 -6.44 5.71 -7.00
C SER A 31 -5.71 7.04 -7.09
N SER A 32 -6.46 8.12 -7.36
CA SER A 32 -5.91 9.48 -7.31
C SER A 32 -5.61 9.92 -5.87
N SER A 33 -6.32 9.35 -4.90
CA SER A 33 -6.09 9.61 -3.49
C SER A 33 -4.78 9.01 -3.02
N THR A 34 -4.01 9.82 -2.31
CA THR A 34 -2.77 9.39 -1.66
C THR A 34 -3.06 9.09 -0.20
N THR A 35 -2.75 7.88 0.23
CA THR A 35 -2.88 7.45 1.62
C THR A 35 -1.51 7.49 2.27
N THR A 36 -1.40 8.16 3.42
CA THR A 36 -0.16 8.21 4.21
C THR A 36 -0.29 7.30 5.40
N MET A 37 0.70 6.43 5.62
CA MET A 37 0.75 5.49 6.74
C MET A 37 2.16 5.37 7.30
N THR A 38 2.26 5.01 8.57
CA THR A 38 3.52 4.69 9.22
C THR A 38 3.75 3.19 9.08
N ALA A 39 4.69 2.79 8.22
CA ALA A 39 5.10 1.42 8.09
C ALA A 39 5.83 0.95 9.35
N SER A 40 5.75 -0.34 9.65
CA SER A 40 6.46 -0.91 10.78
C SER A 40 7.99 -0.84 10.59
N SER A 41 8.71 -0.65 11.70
CA SER A 41 10.16 -0.77 11.75
C SER A 41 10.63 -2.21 11.47
N SER A 42 9.90 -3.20 11.98
CA SER A 42 10.26 -4.60 11.73
C SER A 42 9.98 -5.01 10.29
N SER A 43 10.97 -5.62 9.63
CA SER A 43 10.80 -6.25 8.30
C SER A 43 9.91 -7.48 8.34
N SER A 44 9.67 -8.06 9.52
CA SER A 44 8.76 -9.20 9.69
C SER A 44 7.29 -8.76 9.72
N SER A 45 7.04 -7.50 10.07
CA SER A 45 5.70 -6.93 10.16
C SER A 45 5.13 -6.58 8.79
N LYS A 46 3.89 -6.98 8.55
CA LYS A 46 3.11 -6.63 7.35
C LYS A 46 1.89 -5.83 7.77
N SER A 47 1.68 -4.69 7.14
CA SER A 47 0.45 -3.91 7.22
C SER A 47 -0.48 -4.38 6.10
N THR A 48 -1.62 -4.94 6.49
CA THR A 48 -2.66 -5.37 5.55
C THR A 48 -3.90 -4.49 5.69
N SER A 49 -4.49 -4.12 4.55
CA SER A 49 -5.72 -3.34 4.54
C SER A 49 -6.57 -3.76 3.34
N SER A 50 -7.88 -3.85 3.49
CA SER A 50 -8.78 -4.15 2.37
C SER A 50 -9.27 -2.87 1.72
N PHE A 51 -9.43 -2.89 0.39
CA PHE A 51 -10.10 -1.80 -0.31
C PHE A 51 -10.99 -2.32 -1.43
N ARG A 52 -12.04 -1.55 -1.72
CA ARG A 52 -12.90 -1.76 -2.87
C ARG A 52 -12.52 -0.77 -3.96
N CYS A 53 -12.25 -1.28 -5.16
CA CYS A 53 -11.92 -0.44 -6.31
C CYS A 53 -13.17 0.32 -6.78
N SER A 54 -13.11 1.65 -6.76
CA SER A 54 -14.21 2.51 -7.22
C SER A 54 -14.52 2.41 -8.72
N LYS A 55 -13.62 1.84 -9.54
CA LYS A 55 -13.82 1.70 -11.00
C LYS A 55 -14.49 0.40 -11.41
N CYS A 56 -14.06 -0.73 -10.86
CA CYS A 56 -14.56 -2.06 -11.25
C CYS A 56 -15.27 -2.81 -10.12
N GLY A 57 -15.37 -2.21 -8.94
CA GLY A 57 -16.00 -2.81 -7.76
C GLY A 57 -15.19 -3.93 -7.09
N ASN A 58 -14.01 -4.29 -7.63
CA ASN A 58 -13.18 -5.37 -7.10
C ASN A 58 -12.74 -5.10 -5.65
N GLN A 59 -13.06 -6.02 -4.74
CA GLN A 59 -12.50 -6.03 -3.41
C GLN A 59 -11.16 -6.77 -3.43
N GLN A 60 -10.12 -6.16 -2.89
CA GLN A 60 -8.82 -6.79 -2.76
C GLN A 60 -8.10 -6.30 -1.50
N LYS A 61 -7.04 -7.01 -1.15
CA LYS A 61 -6.13 -6.62 -0.07
C LYS A 61 -4.97 -5.80 -0.61
N ILE A 62 -4.48 -4.94 0.26
CA ILE A 62 -3.26 -4.17 0.14
C ILE A 62 -2.32 -4.77 1.17
N GLU A 63 -1.09 -5.06 0.75
CA GLU A 63 -0.06 -5.60 1.62
C GLU A 63 1.19 -4.74 1.49
N ILE A 64 1.63 -4.19 2.63
CA ILE A 64 2.85 -3.40 2.72
C ILE A 64 3.71 -4.01 3.81
N GLN A 65 4.91 -4.45 3.45
CA GLN A 65 5.91 -4.91 4.39
C GLN A 65 6.64 -3.71 5.00
N GLY A 66 6.84 -3.73 6.32
CA GLY A 66 7.68 -2.78 7.03
C GLY A 66 9.16 -2.93 6.69
N GLY A 67 10.02 -2.09 7.26
CA GLY A 67 11.46 -2.32 7.18
C GLY A 67 12.34 -1.12 7.51
N LEU A 68 12.87 -1.14 8.72
CA LEU A 68 14.20 -0.70 9.14
C LEU A 68 14.96 -2.00 9.47
N GLY A 69 15.65 -2.52 8.46
CA GLY A 69 16.74 -3.47 8.67
C GLY A 69 18.02 -2.68 8.47
#